data_AF-A0A640P1C0-F1
#
_entry.id   AF-A0A640P1C0-F1
#
_cell.length_a   1.000
_cell.length_b   1.000
_cell.length_c   1.000
_cell.angle_alpha   90.00
_cell.angle_beta   90.00
_cell.angle_gamma   90.00
#
_symmetry.space_group_name_H-M   'P 1'
#
loop_
_entity.id
_entity.type
_entity.pdbx_description
1 polymer ?
#
loop_
_entity_poly.entity_id
_entity_poly.type
_entity_poly.pdbx_seq_one_letter_code
_entity_poly.pdbx_strand_id
1 'polypeptide(L)'
;MQIRKYLEARLDISVNITDNKIFTLRELVMETQLPLYKKLLVMYRIEPGCLGPQGADYVEEFCVFAKKRLKDRHNHCLRWAIKPRYDKTRPELEFQIKNATLSRDNAARYLASFDIEIDAFEEALDEELADMVDAFFER
;
A
#
# COMPACT_ATOMS: atom_id res chain seq x y z
N MET A 1 9.76 25.51 -16.29
CA MET A 1 9.52 24.21 -16.94
C MET A 1 10.86 23.56 -17.31
N GLN A 2 11.73 23.33 -16.31
CA GLN A 2 13.20 23.22 -16.55
C GLN A 2 13.88 21.98 -15.97
N ILE A 3 13.18 21.10 -15.24
CA ILE A 3 13.82 19.95 -14.56
C ILE A 3 13.88 18.71 -15.47
N ARG A 4 12.90 18.50 -16.36
CA ARG A 4 12.89 17.36 -17.30
C ARG A 4 14.03 17.38 -18.33
N LYS A 5 14.42 18.57 -18.81
CA LYS A 5 15.55 18.70 -19.76
C LYS A 5 16.93 18.49 -19.13
N TYR A 6 17.05 18.52 -17.80
CA TYR A 6 18.35 18.37 -17.12
C TYR A 6 18.72 16.89 -16.87
N LEU A 7 17.74 15.99 -16.85
CA LEU A 7 17.96 14.55 -16.70
C LEU A 7 18.09 13.81 -18.04
N GLU A 8 17.61 14.40 -19.15
CA GLU A 8 17.70 13.80 -20.49
C GLU A 8 19.06 14.01 -21.18
N ALA A 9 19.93 14.90 -20.69
CA ALA A 9 21.14 15.33 -21.39
C ALA A 9 22.46 14.80 -20.83
N ARG A 10 22.47 13.89 -19.84
CA ARG A 10 23.71 13.39 -19.26
C ARG A 10 23.66 11.89 -18.92
N LEU A 11 24.37 11.15 -19.78
CA LEU A 11 24.98 9.83 -19.60
C LEU A 11 24.16 8.62 -20.08
N ASP A 12 24.21 8.47 -21.40
CA ASP A 12 24.00 7.26 -22.19
C ASP A 12 25.08 6.21 -21.87
N ILE A 13 25.11 5.70 -20.63
CA ILE A 13 26.02 4.61 -20.25
C ILE A 13 25.29 3.30 -20.51
N SER A 14 25.56 2.71 -21.67
CA SER A 14 25.36 1.28 -21.90
C SER A 14 26.44 0.53 -21.11
N VAL A 15 26.07 -0.10 -20.00
CA VAL A 15 26.98 -0.97 -19.26
C VAL A 15 27.00 -2.34 -19.93
N ASN A 16 28.09 -2.68 -20.61
CA ASN A 16 28.33 -4.03 -21.09
C ASN A 16 28.70 -4.93 -19.90
N ILE A 17 27.74 -5.70 -19.40
CA ILE A 17 28.00 -6.87 -18.56
C ILE A 17 27.83 -8.08 -19.46
N THR A 18 28.89 -8.88 -19.57
CA THR A 18 28.95 -10.11 -20.36
C THR A 18 27.83 -11.07 -19.95
N ASP A 19 26.74 -11.06 -20.70
CA ASP A 19 25.90 -12.20 -21.12
C ASP A 19 24.64 -11.67 -21.84
N ASN A 20 24.79 -11.44 -23.15
CA ASN A 20 23.81 -11.38 -24.24
C ASN A 20 22.35 -10.91 -24.03
N LYS A 21 22.06 -9.96 -23.13
CA LYS A 21 20.82 -9.16 -23.19
C LYS A 21 21.09 -7.68 -22.93
N ILE A 22 20.84 -6.86 -23.95
CA ILE A 22 20.74 -5.41 -23.81
C ILE A 22 19.38 -5.13 -23.19
N PHE A 23 19.35 -4.74 -21.91
CA PHE A 23 18.16 -4.21 -21.27
C PHE A 23 18.20 -2.68 -21.31
N THR A 24 17.12 -2.05 -21.74
CA THR A 24 16.98 -0.60 -21.62
C THR A 24 16.96 -0.19 -20.15
N LEU A 25 17.46 0.99 -19.79
CA LEU A 25 17.35 1.51 -18.41
C LEU A 25 15.89 1.57 -17.92
N ARG A 26 14.89 1.59 -18.82
CA ARG A 26 13.47 1.44 -18.49
C ARG A 26 13.11 0.01 -18.06
N GLU A 27 13.74 -1.01 -18.61
CA GLU A 27 13.54 -2.42 -18.20
C GLU A 27 14.25 -2.73 -16.87
N LEU A 28 15.35 -2.04 -16.53
CA LEU A 28 16.02 -2.14 -15.22
C LEU A 28 15.22 -1.50 -14.06
N VAL A 29 14.18 -0.72 -14.34
CA VAL A 29 13.28 -0.13 -13.32
C VAL A 29 12.23 -1.14 -12.83
N MET A 30 12.13 -2.33 -13.45
CA MET A 30 11.05 -3.28 -13.16
C MET A 30 11.29 -4.25 -12.00
N GLU A 31 12.40 -4.15 -11.26
CA GLU A 31 12.65 -4.98 -10.07
C GLU A 31 13.20 -4.17 -8.91
N THR A 32 12.36 -3.42 -8.20
CA THR A 32 12.72 -2.95 -6.84
C THR A 32 11.51 -2.93 -5.93
N GLN A 33 11.00 -4.12 -5.59
CA GLN A 33 10.24 -4.23 -4.34
C GLN A 33 11.11 -3.67 -3.21
N LEU A 34 10.62 -2.66 -2.52
CA LEU A 34 11.36 -2.09 -1.40
C LEU A 34 11.62 -3.18 -0.36
N PRO A 35 12.76 -3.15 0.35
CA PRO A 35 12.93 -4.03 1.49
C PRO A 35 11.87 -3.70 2.55
N LEU A 36 11.44 -4.72 3.31
CA LEU A 36 10.30 -4.64 4.22
C LEU A 36 10.35 -3.48 5.23
N TYR A 37 11.53 -3.01 5.61
CA TYR A 37 11.74 -1.91 6.56
C TYR A 37 11.61 -0.51 5.93
N LYS A 38 11.57 -0.41 4.60
CA LYS A 38 11.32 0.82 3.85
C LYS A 38 9.87 0.94 3.39
N LYS A 39 9.12 -0.17 3.35
CA LYS A 39 7.70 -0.15 2.96
C LYS A 39 6.86 0.59 3.99
N LEU A 40 5.88 1.33 3.51
CA LEU A 40 4.83 1.93 4.32
C LEU A 40 3.87 0.83 4.78
N LEU A 41 3.72 0.67 6.09
CA LEU A 41 2.68 -0.14 6.67
C LEU A 41 1.38 0.67 6.70
N VAL A 42 0.39 0.20 5.96
CA VAL A 42 -0.99 0.67 6.03
C VAL A 42 -1.72 -0.23 7.02
N MET A 43 -2.09 0.33 8.17
CA MET A 43 -2.85 -0.36 9.19
C MET A 43 -4.29 0.15 9.19
N TYR A 44 -5.21 -0.73 8.78
CA TYR A 44 -6.64 -0.45 8.79
C TYR A 44 -7.30 -1.25 9.92
N ARG A 45 -8.09 -0.57 10.75
CA ARG A 45 -8.77 -1.15 11.90
C ARG A 45 -10.28 -1.16 11.68
N ILE A 46 -10.86 -2.35 11.61
CA ILE A 46 -12.25 -2.55 11.22
C ILE A 46 -13.12 -2.66 12.46
N GLU A 47 -14.10 -1.78 12.60
CA GLU A 47 -15.07 -1.93 13.68
C GLU A 47 -15.95 -3.17 13.44
N PRO A 48 -16.25 -3.96 14.49
CA PRO A 48 -17.21 -5.06 14.36
C PRO A 48 -18.56 -4.61 13.79
N GLY A 49 -19.01 -3.40 14.13
CA GLY A 49 -20.29 -2.86 13.65
C GLY A 49 -20.38 -2.70 12.14
N CYS A 50 -19.25 -2.58 11.42
CA CYS A 50 -19.22 -2.51 9.96
C CYS A 50 -19.65 -3.82 9.29
N LEU A 51 -19.64 -4.94 10.03
CA LEU A 51 -20.06 -6.26 9.54
C LEU A 51 -21.49 -6.61 9.96
N GLY A 52 -22.26 -5.64 10.45
CA GLY A 52 -23.63 -5.82 10.90
C GLY A 52 -23.76 -6.34 12.34
N PRO A 53 -24.98 -6.79 12.75
CA PRO A 53 -25.28 -7.12 14.15
C PRO A 53 -24.44 -8.24 14.77
N GLN A 54 -24.01 -9.21 13.94
CA GLN A 54 -23.16 -10.33 14.34
C GLN A 54 -21.67 -10.06 14.11
N GLY A 55 -21.29 -8.82 13.76
CA GLY A 55 -19.95 -8.52 13.34
C GLY A 55 -18.86 -8.78 14.38
N ALA A 56 -19.20 -8.81 15.68
CA ALA A 56 -18.28 -9.22 16.74
C ALA A 56 -17.79 -10.67 16.60
N ASP A 57 -18.63 -11.55 16.03
CA ASP A 57 -18.29 -12.97 15.82
C ASP A 57 -17.40 -13.16 14.58
N TYR A 58 -17.47 -12.24 13.61
CA TYR A 58 -16.83 -12.39 12.31
C TYR A 58 -15.61 -11.48 12.08
N VAL A 59 -15.44 -10.41 12.86
CA VAL A 59 -14.42 -9.37 12.59
C VAL A 59 -13.00 -9.91 12.50
N GLU A 60 -12.63 -10.87 13.35
CA GLU A 60 -11.29 -11.47 13.33
C GLU A 60 -11.06 -12.26 12.03
N GLU A 61 -12.04 -13.05 11.60
CA GLU A 61 -11.96 -13.82 10.37
C GLU A 61 -11.97 -12.89 9.13
N PHE A 62 -12.82 -11.86 9.16
CA PHE A 62 -12.86 -10.83 8.12
C PHE A 62 -11.52 -10.13 7.96
N CYS A 63 -10.85 -9.78 9.06
CA CYS A 63 -9.52 -9.16 9.01
C CYS A 63 -8.49 -10.07 8.31
N VAL A 64 -8.54 -11.39 8.56
CA VAL A 64 -7.68 -12.36 7.85
C VAL A 64 -8.01 -12.43 6.37
N PHE A 65 -9.30 -12.43 6.02
CA PHE A 65 -9.79 -12.43 4.65
C PHE A 65 -9.36 -11.18 3.87
N ALA A 66 -9.65 -9.99 4.40
CA ALA A 66 -9.31 -8.71 3.79
C ALA A 66 -7.79 -8.56 3.60
N LYS A 67 -7.00 -8.96 4.60
CA LYS A 67 -5.54 -8.95 4.49
C LYS A 67 -5.03 -9.83 3.33
N LYS A 68 -5.65 -10.98 3.08
CA LYS A 68 -5.27 -11.87 1.96
C LYS A 68 -5.59 -11.23 0.60
N ARG A 69 -6.71 -10.50 0.49
CA ARG A 69 -7.11 -9.77 -0.72
C ARG A 69 -6.17 -8.59 -1.02
N LEU A 70 -5.79 -7.84 0.03
CA LEU A 70 -4.94 -6.65 -0.12
C LEU A 70 -3.45 -6.95 -0.29
N LYS A 71 -2.98 -8.17 0.01
CA LYS A 71 -1.54 -8.50 0.10
C LYS A 71 -0.69 -8.08 -1.12
N ASP A 72 -1.28 -8.12 -2.32
CA ASP A 72 -0.61 -7.83 -3.58
C ASP A 72 -0.80 -6.38 -4.04
N ARG A 73 -1.80 -5.67 -3.48
CA ARG A 73 -2.08 -4.27 -3.78
C ARG A 73 -0.90 -3.39 -3.35
N HIS A 74 -0.30 -2.72 -4.34
CA HIS A 74 0.92 -1.91 -4.20
C HIS A 74 2.04 -2.61 -3.42
N ASN A 75 2.18 -3.95 -3.55
CA ASN A 75 3.11 -4.72 -2.73
C ASN A 75 4.58 -4.32 -2.88
N HIS A 76 4.94 -3.59 -3.93
CA HIS A 76 6.29 -3.09 -4.15
C HIS A 76 6.68 -2.00 -3.14
N CYS A 77 5.72 -1.22 -2.63
CA CYS A 77 5.95 -0.11 -1.71
C CYS A 77 5.14 -0.18 -0.41
N LEU A 78 4.09 -1.00 -0.34
CA LEU A 78 3.21 -1.13 0.83
C LEU A 78 3.33 -2.48 1.54
N ARG A 79 2.95 -2.46 2.82
CA ARG A 79 2.61 -3.64 3.63
C ARG A 79 1.28 -3.39 4.31
N TRP A 80 0.54 -4.46 4.55
CA TRP A 80 -0.82 -4.37 5.09
C TRP A 80 -0.91 -4.98 6.50
N ALA A 81 -1.59 -4.29 7.40
CA ALA A 81 -2.09 -4.82 8.66
C ALA A 81 -3.57 -4.51 8.79
N ILE A 82 -4.40 -5.55 8.74
CA ILE A 82 -5.84 -5.43 8.99
C ILE A 82 -6.12 -6.02 10.36
N LYS A 83 -6.80 -5.27 11.22
CA LYS A 83 -7.09 -5.66 12.61
C LYS A 83 -8.50 -5.25 13.03
N PRO A 84 -9.11 -5.93 13.99
CA PRO A 84 -10.34 -5.43 14.61
C PRO A 84 -10.09 -4.12 15.36
N ARG A 85 -11.11 -3.25 15.37
CA ARG A 85 -11.16 -2.01 16.15
C ARG A 85 -12.18 -2.15 17.29
N TYR A 86 -11.75 -2.78 18.38
CA TYR A 86 -12.53 -2.81 19.63
C TYR A 86 -12.35 -1.52 20.44
N ASP A 87 -11.16 -0.93 20.38
CA ASP A 87 -10.80 0.32 21.04
C ASP A 87 -10.96 1.49 20.07
N LYS A 88 -12.06 2.23 20.21
CA LYS A 88 -12.38 3.40 19.36
C LYS A 88 -11.50 4.62 19.64
N THR A 89 -10.62 4.59 20.63
CA THR A 89 -9.64 5.66 20.83
C THR A 89 -8.50 5.59 19.81
N ARG A 90 -8.30 4.43 19.17
CA ARG A 90 -7.31 4.25 18.10
C ARG A 90 -7.89 4.68 16.76
N PRO A 91 -7.10 5.30 15.88
CA PRO A 91 -7.56 5.67 14.55
C PRO A 91 -7.91 4.43 13.72
N GLU A 92 -8.88 4.59 12.83
CA GLU A 92 -9.28 3.56 11.85
C GLU A 92 -8.12 3.26 10.89
N LEU A 93 -7.60 4.31 10.25
CA LEU A 93 -6.45 4.23 9.36
C LEU A 93 -5.19 4.81 10.04
N GLU A 94 -4.10 4.09 9.99
CA GLU A 94 -2.80 4.52 10.52
C GLU A 94 -1.67 4.10 9.60
N PHE A 95 -0.72 5.02 9.40
CA PHE A 95 0.46 4.80 8.57
C PHE A 95 1.70 4.64 9.45
N GLN A 96 2.53 3.64 9.16
CA GLN A 96 3.80 3.45 9.88
C GLN A 96 4.96 3.13 8.93
N ILE A 97 6.17 3.56 9.29
CA ILE A 97 7.40 3.03 8.70
C ILE A 97 8.28 2.52 9.83
N LYS A 98 8.73 1.27 9.69
CA LYS A 98 9.39 0.50 10.78
C LYS A 98 8.46 0.39 11.99
N ASN A 99 8.67 1.23 13.00
CA ASN A 99 7.91 1.28 14.25
C ASN A 99 7.46 2.72 14.58
N ALA A 100 7.57 3.65 13.64
CA ALA A 100 7.17 5.03 13.81
C ALA A 100 5.87 5.29 13.05
N THR A 101 4.87 5.79 13.77
CA THR A 101 3.64 6.31 13.17
C THR A 101 3.93 7.59 12.40
N LEU A 102 3.36 7.70 11.20
CA LEU A 102 3.46 8.87 10.34
C LEU A 102 2.19 9.70 10.43
N SER A 103 2.33 11.02 10.34
CA SER A 103 1.20 11.88 10.01
C SER A 103 0.71 11.59 8.59
N ARG A 104 -0.56 11.92 8.34
CA ARG A 104 -1.17 11.82 7.00
C ARG A 104 -0.33 12.56 5.95
N ASP A 105 0.16 13.76 6.24
CA ASP A 105 1.02 14.53 5.33
C ASP A 105 2.32 13.80 4.95
N ASN A 106 2.94 13.11 5.91
CA ASN A 106 4.17 12.35 5.64
C ASN A 106 3.88 11.06 4.87
N ALA A 107 2.73 10.42 5.14
CA ALA A 107 2.26 9.30 4.34
C ALA A 107 1.95 9.74 2.89
N ALA A 108 1.31 10.91 2.71
CA ALA A 108 1.02 11.48 1.40
C ALA A 108 2.30 11.72 0.58
N ARG A 109 3.33 12.30 1.21
CA ARG A 109 4.65 12.48 0.58
C ARG A 109 5.31 11.16 0.21
N TYR A 110 5.18 10.13 1.05
CA TYR A 110 5.66 8.79 0.74
C TYR A 110 4.94 8.21 -0.47
N LEU A 111 3.59 8.20 -0.45
CA LEU A 111 2.76 7.65 -1.52
C LEU A 111 2.97 8.38 -2.86
N ALA A 112 3.12 9.71 -2.81
CA ALA A 112 3.40 10.53 -4.00
C ALA A 112 4.74 10.17 -4.68
N SER A 113 5.70 9.59 -3.95
CA SER A 113 6.95 9.10 -4.56
C SER A 113 6.78 7.83 -5.41
N PHE A 114 5.59 7.22 -5.35
CA PHE A 114 5.14 6.08 -6.15
C PHE A 114 3.97 6.45 -7.07
N ASP A 115 3.74 7.74 -7.32
CA ASP A 115 2.61 8.26 -8.10
C ASP A 115 1.23 7.85 -7.55
N ILE A 116 1.13 7.65 -6.23
CA ILE A 116 -0.13 7.37 -5.51
C ILE A 116 -0.57 8.65 -4.79
N GLU A 117 -1.75 9.16 -5.15
CA GLU A 117 -2.40 10.27 -4.45
C GLU A 117 -3.14 9.72 -3.22
N ILE A 118 -3.03 10.38 -2.07
CA ILE A 118 -3.49 9.82 -0.80
C ILE A 118 -5.01 9.87 -0.66
N ASP A 119 -5.67 10.92 -1.13
CA ASP A 119 -7.13 11.06 -1.02
C ASP A 119 -7.79 9.95 -1.86
N ALA A 120 -7.36 9.77 -3.11
CA ALA A 120 -7.82 8.70 -3.99
C ALA A 120 -7.46 7.30 -3.49
N PHE A 121 -6.31 7.14 -2.82
CA PHE A 121 -5.93 5.86 -2.21
C PHE A 121 -6.85 5.49 -1.04
N GLU A 122 -7.16 6.45 -0.17
CA GLU A 122 -8.05 6.25 0.99
C GLU A 122 -9.48 5.95 0.52
N GLU A 123 -10.00 6.71 -0.43
CA GLU A 123 -11.33 6.47 -1.03
C GLU A 123 -11.43 5.06 -1.65
N ALA A 124 -10.48 4.70 -2.50
CA ALA A 124 -10.46 3.37 -3.12
C ALA A 124 -10.17 2.23 -2.13
N LEU A 125 -9.65 2.52 -0.93
CA LEU A 125 -9.50 1.51 0.12
C LEU A 125 -10.82 1.29 0.86
N ASP A 126 -11.57 2.35 1.13
CA ASP A 126 -12.88 2.27 1.78
C ASP A 126 -13.89 1.56 0.88
N GLU A 127 -13.93 1.87 -0.42
CA GLU A 127 -14.78 1.18 -1.39
C GLU A 127 -14.44 -0.32 -1.49
N GLU A 128 -13.16 -0.66 -1.65
CA GLU A 128 -12.74 -2.06 -1.72
C GLU A 128 -13.05 -2.83 -0.43
N LEU A 129 -12.95 -2.19 0.74
CA LEU A 129 -13.31 -2.83 2.01
C LEU A 129 -14.81 -3.07 2.12
N ALA A 130 -15.65 -2.14 1.65
CA ALA A 130 -17.08 -2.34 1.58
C ALA A 130 -17.44 -3.53 0.68
N ASP A 131 -16.88 -3.60 -0.53
CA ASP A 131 -17.07 -4.74 -1.45
C ASP A 131 -16.58 -6.06 -0.83
N MET A 132 -15.52 -6.01 -0.03
CA MET A 132 -15.02 -7.19 0.69
C MET A 132 -15.98 -7.68 1.76
N VAL A 133 -16.77 -6.80 2.40
CA VAL A 133 -17.79 -7.22 3.39
C VAL A 133 -18.82 -8.11 2.72
N ASP A 134 -19.37 -7.66 1.59
CA ASP A 134 -20.37 -8.44 0.84
C ASP A 134 -19.77 -9.77 0.38
N ALA A 135 -18.59 -9.72 -0.24
CA ALA A 135 -17.89 -10.92 -0.70
C ALA A 135 -17.47 -11.88 0.44
N PHE A 136 -17.39 -11.40 1.68
CA PHE A 136 -17.08 -12.24 2.85
C PHE A 136 -18.31 -13.02 3.32
N PHE A 137 -19.51 -12.47 3.18
CA PHE A 137 -20.73 -13.17 3.57
C PHE A 137 -21.29 -14.07 2.46
N GLU A 138 -20.86 -13.88 1.21
CA GLU A 138 -21.24 -14.72 0.06
C GLU A 138 -20.32 -15.94 -0.20
N ARG A 139 -19.17 -16.03 0.48
CA ARG A 139 -18.11 -17.01 0.20
C ARG A 139 -18.41 -18.45 0.64
#